data_AF-A0A832K357-F1
#
_entry.id   AF-A0A832K357-F1
#
_cell.length_a   1.000
_cell.length_b   1.000
_cell.length_c   1.000
_cell.angle_alpha   90.00
_cell.angle_beta   90.00
_cell.angle_gamma   90.00
#
_symmetry.space_group_name_H-M   'P 1'
#
loop_
_entity.id
_entity.type
_entity.pdbx_description
1 polymer ?
#
loop_
_entity_poly.entity_id
_entity_poly.type
_entity_poly.pdbx_seq_one_letter_code
_entity_poly.pdbx_strand_id
1 'polypeptide(L)'
;MKQLKGGIASLLSLIVLVLCTIMARIQGDVVAYVVLMVISILVLNVVFILAGRIGYRGLIGIYSGYTLFISVLGALGLLGVADYLVDLAYVILLLLVLTVYHHYSSLREVLVAYIPVIILASVIAGISLGLQNPLRYAILALVDAFSAIIVLSSVKNHIMGFITCLLLFILLYSTPILTLDIIVFSVLLALYILRVLLVLYNKIHSLRLIVSLELLVRPLLVIYL
;
A
#
# COMPACT_ATOMS: atom_id res chain seq x y z
N MET A 1 18.32 22.65 2.46
CA MET A 1 17.06 23.13 3.11
C MET A 1 15.77 22.86 2.33
N LYS A 2 15.67 23.11 1.00
CA LYS A 2 14.42 22.87 0.23
C LYS A 2 13.92 21.41 0.25
N GLN A 3 14.83 20.42 0.15
CA GLN A 3 14.47 18.99 0.24
C GLN A 3 13.97 18.57 1.64
N LEU A 4 14.48 19.19 2.71
CA LEU A 4 14.07 18.89 4.08
C LEU A 4 12.62 19.35 4.35
N LYS A 5 12.27 20.57 3.89
CA LYS A 5 10.90 21.11 3.97
C LYS A 5 9.90 20.27 3.17
N GLY A 6 10.34 19.71 2.04
CA GLY A 6 9.54 18.84 1.20
C GLY A 6 9.20 17.49 1.82
N GLY A 7 10.18 16.87 2.47
CA GLY A 7 9.97 15.62 3.22
C GLY A 7 8.97 15.78 4.37
N ILE A 8 9.04 16.89 5.11
CA ILE A 8 8.13 17.15 6.23
C ILE A 8 6.68 17.30 5.74
N ALA A 9 6.45 18.00 4.63
CA ALA A 9 5.11 18.15 4.06
C ALA A 9 4.52 16.80 3.62
N SER A 10 5.32 15.93 2.97
CA SER A 10 4.88 14.57 2.64
C SER A 10 4.53 13.74 3.87
N LEU A 11 5.35 13.77 4.93
CA LEU A 11 5.05 13.06 6.17
C LEU A 11 3.76 13.54 6.80
N LEU A 12 3.58 14.86 6.90
CA LEU A 12 2.40 15.43 7.54
C LEU A 12 1.13 15.02 6.78
N SER A 13 1.16 15.05 5.44
CA SER A 13 0.04 14.57 4.63
C SER A 13 -0.29 13.08 4.86
N LEU A 14 0.75 12.24 4.98
CA LEU A 14 0.58 10.80 5.24
C LEU A 14 0.07 10.54 6.66
N ILE A 15 0.57 11.25 7.67
CA ILE A 15 0.09 11.12 9.05
C ILE A 15 -1.40 11.46 9.13
N VAL A 16 -1.80 12.59 8.54
CA VAL A 16 -3.21 13.01 8.53
C VAL A 16 -4.08 11.96 7.82
N LEU A 17 -3.66 11.50 6.64
CA LEU A 17 -4.36 10.44 5.90
C LEU A 17 -4.49 9.14 6.70
N VAL A 18 -3.41 8.69 7.35
CA VAL A 18 -3.39 7.47 8.18
C VAL A 18 -4.36 7.60 9.34
N LEU A 19 -4.30 8.72 10.07
CA LEU A 19 -5.20 8.96 11.21
C LEU A 19 -6.66 8.94 10.77
N CYS A 20 -7.01 9.65 9.68
CA CYS A 20 -8.38 9.66 9.17
C CYS A 20 -8.82 8.27 8.67
N THR A 21 -7.91 7.50 8.07
CA THR A 21 -8.22 6.13 7.60
C THR A 21 -8.51 5.19 8.78
N ILE A 22 -7.70 5.28 9.84
CA ILE A 22 -7.91 4.51 11.07
C ILE A 22 -9.23 4.92 11.73
N MET A 23 -9.51 6.23 11.84
CA MET A 23 -10.79 6.72 12.39
C MET A 23 -11.98 6.19 11.59
N ALA A 24 -11.94 6.24 10.26
CA ALA A 24 -12.98 5.69 9.40
C ALA A 24 -13.18 4.19 9.61
N ARG A 25 -12.10 3.43 9.84
CA ARG A 25 -12.20 2.00 10.17
C ARG A 25 -12.79 1.74 11.55
N ILE A 26 -12.43 2.53 12.57
CA ILE A 26 -12.92 2.34 13.94
C ILE A 26 -14.39 2.75 14.08
N GLN A 27 -14.76 3.92 13.53
CA GLN A 27 -16.11 4.45 13.65
C GLN A 27 -17.07 3.75 12.68
N GLY A 28 -16.61 3.42 11.47
CA GLY A 28 -17.40 2.73 10.46
C GLY A 28 -18.64 3.51 9.99
N ASP A 29 -18.76 4.79 10.33
CA ASP A 29 -19.92 5.62 10.04
C ASP A 29 -19.72 6.49 8.78
N VAL A 30 -20.84 6.92 8.20
CA VAL A 30 -20.83 7.75 6.98
C VAL A 30 -20.05 9.05 7.19
N VAL A 31 -20.12 9.63 8.39
CA VAL A 31 -19.44 10.89 8.71
C VAL A 31 -17.93 10.74 8.62
N ALA A 32 -17.34 9.68 9.19
CA ALA A 32 -15.91 9.44 9.11
C ALA A 32 -15.44 9.22 7.66
N TYR A 33 -16.24 8.54 6.82
CA TYR A 33 -15.96 8.40 5.40
C TYR A 33 -16.00 9.74 4.65
N VAL A 34 -16.97 10.61 4.95
CA VAL A 34 -17.04 11.96 4.37
C VAL A 34 -15.81 12.79 4.78
N VAL A 35 -15.39 12.72 6.05
CA VAL A 35 -14.17 13.40 6.51
C VAL A 35 -12.94 12.88 5.77
N LEU A 36 -12.78 11.55 5.65
CA LEU A 36 -11.68 10.94 4.91
C LEU A 36 -11.68 11.36 3.42
N MET A 37 -12.86 11.51 2.83
CA MET A 37 -13.04 11.98 1.45
C MET A 37 -12.51 13.41 1.30
N VAL A 38 -12.95 14.34 2.16
CA VAL A 38 -12.50 15.74 2.13
C VAL A 38 -11.00 15.83 2.33
N ILE A 39 -10.45 15.10 3.29
CA ILE A 39 -9.01 15.07 3.56
C ILE A 39 -8.23 14.52 2.36
N SER A 40 -8.71 13.45 1.73
CA SER A 40 -8.06 12.87 0.54
C SER A 40 -8.05 13.86 -0.64
N ILE A 41 -9.15 14.60 -0.86
CA ILE A 41 -9.22 15.69 -1.85
C ILE A 41 -8.19 16.79 -1.51
N LEU A 42 -8.11 17.22 -0.26
CA LEU A 42 -7.16 18.24 0.17
C LEU A 42 -5.71 17.79 -0.07
N VAL A 43 -5.38 16.55 0.30
CA VAL A 43 -4.03 16.01 0.06
C VAL A 43 -3.72 15.91 -1.42
N LEU A 44 -4.65 15.42 -2.26
CA LEU A 44 -4.47 15.40 -3.71
C LEU A 44 -4.18 16.80 -4.27
N ASN A 45 -4.95 17.80 -3.86
CA ASN A 45 -4.74 19.19 -4.27
C ASN A 45 -3.36 19.71 -3.84
N VAL A 46 -2.95 19.45 -2.60
CA VAL A 46 -1.62 19.82 -2.11
C VAL A 46 -0.51 19.13 -2.92
N VAL A 47 -0.69 17.84 -3.25
CA VAL A 47 0.24 17.06 -4.07
C VAL A 47 0.38 17.65 -5.48
N PHE A 48 -0.72 18.05 -6.11
CA PHE A 48 -0.70 18.65 -7.45
C PHE A 48 -0.16 20.08 -7.46
N ILE A 49 -0.54 20.92 -6.50
CA ILE A 49 -0.12 22.33 -6.43
C ILE A 49 1.37 22.45 -6.06
N LEU A 50 1.86 21.60 -5.15
CA LEU A 50 3.25 21.62 -4.68
C LEU A 50 4.13 20.59 -5.38
N ALA A 51 3.86 20.32 -6.66
CA ALA A 51 4.50 19.27 -7.45
C ALA A 51 6.05 19.30 -7.43
N GLY A 52 6.68 20.47 -7.22
CA GLY A 52 8.15 20.61 -7.13
C GLY A 52 8.74 20.50 -5.72
N ARG A 53 7.91 20.36 -4.68
CA ARG A 53 8.34 20.39 -3.27
C ARG A 53 8.03 19.10 -2.52
N ILE A 54 7.24 18.18 -3.05
CA ILE A 54 6.84 16.95 -2.35
C ILE A 54 7.66 15.76 -2.87
N GLY A 55 8.32 15.03 -1.95
CA GLY A 55 9.01 13.78 -2.29
C GLY A 55 8.01 12.66 -2.58
N TYR A 56 8.29 11.79 -3.57
CA TYR A 56 7.42 10.67 -3.98
C TYR A 56 5.97 11.09 -4.27
N ARG A 57 5.76 12.31 -4.78
CA ARG A 57 4.45 12.90 -5.08
C ARG A 57 3.52 11.95 -5.85
N GLY A 58 4.06 11.14 -6.76
CA GLY A 58 3.32 10.15 -7.53
C GLY A 58 2.71 9.09 -6.62
N LEU A 59 3.52 8.52 -5.72
CA LEU A 59 3.06 7.56 -4.72
C LEU A 59 2.00 8.17 -3.79
N ILE A 60 2.23 9.37 -3.25
CA ILE A 60 1.25 10.03 -2.37
C ILE A 60 -0.06 10.31 -3.13
N GLY A 61 0.01 10.76 -4.38
CA GLY A 61 -1.15 10.95 -5.24
C GLY A 61 -1.92 9.66 -5.50
N ILE A 62 -1.22 8.56 -5.75
CA ILE A 62 -1.83 7.23 -5.94
C ILE A 62 -2.56 6.78 -4.68
N TYR A 63 -1.90 6.84 -3.51
CA TYR A 63 -2.49 6.39 -2.25
C TYR A 63 -3.64 7.30 -1.79
N SER A 64 -3.56 8.61 -2.00
CA SER A 64 -4.67 9.54 -1.71
C SER A 64 -5.85 9.39 -2.67
N GLY A 65 -5.60 9.07 -3.94
CA GLY A 65 -6.65 8.69 -4.89
C GLY A 65 -7.34 7.39 -4.49
N TYR A 66 -6.57 6.41 -3.98
CA TYR A 66 -7.12 5.17 -3.45
C TYR A 66 -7.98 5.40 -2.20
N THR A 67 -7.51 6.16 -1.21
CA THR A 67 -8.32 6.49 -0.03
C THR A 67 -9.55 7.29 -0.39
N LEU A 68 -9.46 8.20 -1.37
CA LEU A 68 -10.62 8.91 -1.91
C LEU A 68 -11.65 7.92 -2.47
N PHE A 69 -11.24 6.98 -3.32
CA PHE A 69 -12.13 5.96 -3.87
C PHE A 69 -12.83 5.14 -2.77
N ILE A 70 -12.08 4.66 -1.76
CA ILE A 70 -12.65 3.92 -0.63
C ILE A 70 -13.63 4.79 0.18
N SER A 71 -13.28 6.05 0.41
CA SER A 71 -14.13 6.96 1.17
C SER A 71 -15.46 7.26 0.47
N VAL A 72 -15.47 7.37 -0.86
CA VAL A 72 -16.70 7.53 -1.64
C VAL A 72 -17.56 6.28 -1.53
N LEU A 73 -16.98 5.09 -1.70
CA LEU A 73 -17.72 3.83 -1.53
C LEU A 73 -18.28 3.68 -0.11
N GLY A 74 -17.51 4.06 0.92
CA GLY A 74 -17.93 4.05 2.32
C GLY A 74 -19.07 5.02 2.59
N ALA A 75 -18.97 6.25 2.10
CA ALA A 75 -20.02 7.26 2.27
C ALA A 75 -21.33 6.87 1.58
N LEU A 76 -21.25 6.11 0.47
CA LEU A 76 -22.41 5.57 -0.24
C LEU A 76 -22.94 4.25 0.35
N GLY A 77 -22.27 3.69 1.37
CA GLY A 77 -22.63 2.39 1.95
C GLY A 77 -22.38 1.19 1.02
N LEU A 78 -21.52 1.35 0.01
CA LEU A 78 -21.30 0.36 -1.06
C LEU A 78 -20.10 -0.55 -0.83
N LEU A 79 -19.37 -0.40 0.28
CA LEU A 79 -18.16 -1.19 0.56
C LEU A 79 -18.39 -2.71 0.53
N GLY A 80 -19.56 -3.19 0.96
CA GLY A 80 -19.89 -4.62 0.98
C GLY A 80 -20.47 -5.19 -0.32
N VAL A 81 -20.85 -4.35 -1.28
CA VAL A 81 -21.47 -4.79 -2.56
C VAL A 81 -20.48 -4.66 -3.73
N ALA A 82 -19.46 -3.82 -3.56
CA ALA A 82 -18.54 -3.41 -4.62
C ALA A 82 -17.21 -4.20 -4.64
N ASP A 83 -17.19 -5.47 -4.24
CA ASP A 83 -15.94 -6.25 -4.11
C ASP A 83 -15.12 -6.28 -5.41
N TYR A 84 -15.78 -6.49 -6.55
CA TYR A 84 -15.12 -6.47 -7.86
C TYR A 84 -14.56 -5.09 -8.25
N LEU A 85 -15.21 -4.01 -7.82
CA LEU A 85 -14.74 -2.65 -8.06
C LEU A 85 -13.51 -2.32 -7.20
N VAL A 86 -13.46 -2.85 -5.98
CA VAL A 86 -12.28 -2.75 -5.11
C VAL A 86 -11.11 -3.50 -5.70
N ASP A 87 -11.33 -4.73 -6.19
CA ASP A 87 -10.28 -5.53 -6.81
C ASP A 87 -9.75 -4.85 -8.09
N LEU A 88 -10.64 -4.28 -8.90
CA LEU A 88 -10.25 -3.45 -10.04
C LEU A 88 -9.43 -2.23 -9.61
N ALA A 89 -9.81 -1.56 -8.52
CA ALA A 89 -9.05 -0.44 -7.98
C ALA A 89 -7.63 -0.86 -7.55
N TYR A 90 -7.46 -2.03 -6.94
CA TYR A 90 -6.14 -2.58 -6.61
C TYR A 90 -5.31 -2.92 -7.84
N VAL A 91 -5.92 -3.47 -8.89
CA VAL A 91 -5.23 -3.72 -10.17
C VAL A 91 -4.77 -2.40 -10.79
N ILE A 92 -5.64 -1.39 -10.84
CA ILE A 92 -5.30 -0.06 -11.34
C ILE A 92 -4.20 0.57 -10.48
N LEU A 93 -4.28 0.45 -9.16
CA LEU A 93 -3.27 0.91 -8.21
C LEU A 93 -1.91 0.30 -8.53
N LEU A 94 -1.85 -1.03 -8.69
CA LEU A 94 -0.65 -1.76 -9.04
C LEU A 94 -0.10 -1.29 -10.38
N LEU A 95 -0.94 -1.17 -11.42
CA LEU A 95 -0.52 -0.69 -12.73
C LEU A 95 -0.01 0.75 -12.68
N LEU A 96 -0.63 1.63 -11.89
CA LEU A 96 -0.16 3.01 -11.70
C LEU A 96 1.18 3.05 -10.97
N VAL A 97 1.35 2.27 -9.89
CA VAL A 97 2.64 2.14 -9.19
C VAL A 97 3.72 1.61 -10.12
N LEU A 98 3.39 0.64 -10.99
CA LEU A 98 4.32 0.13 -12.00
C LEU A 98 4.63 1.17 -13.09
N THR A 99 3.62 1.88 -13.59
CA THR A 99 3.73 2.83 -14.70
C THR A 99 4.48 4.09 -14.30
N VAL A 100 4.15 4.68 -13.14
CA VAL A 100 4.80 5.88 -12.61
C VAL A 100 6.29 5.63 -12.35
N TYR A 101 6.71 4.38 -12.18
CA TYR A 101 8.06 4.03 -11.76
C TYR A 101 8.79 3.05 -12.69
N HIS A 102 8.32 2.88 -13.94
CA HIS A 102 8.93 2.02 -14.97
C HIS A 102 10.40 2.34 -15.29
N HIS A 103 10.93 3.47 -14.80
CA HIS A 103 12.33 3.89 -14.94
C HIS A 103 13.28 3.46 -13.82
N TYR A 104 12.83 2.72 -12.80
CA TYR A 104 13.71 2.22 -11.73
C TYR A 104 14.22 0.80 -12.02
N SER A 105 15.55 0.64 -12.11
CA SER A 105 16.21 -0.67 -12.32
C SER A 105 15.92 -1.66 -11.19
N SER A 106 15.93 -1.20 -9.94
CA SER A 106 15.66 -2.03 -8.75
C SER A 106 14.25 -2.64 -8.75
N LEU A 107 13.27 -1.96 -9.33
CA LEU A 107 11.90 -2.47 -9.49
C LEU A 107 11.85 -3.60 -10.53
N ARG A 108 12.56 -3.44 -11.65
CA ARG A 108 12.70 -4.47 -12.69
C ARG A 108 13.39 -5.74 -12.17
N GLU A 109 14.32 -5.59 -11.23
CA GLU A 109 14.99 -6.73 -10.60
C GLU A 109 14.09 -7.51 -9.63
N VAL A 110 13.03 -6.89 -9.10
CA VAL A 110 12.03 -7.60 -8.29
C VAL A 110 10.94 -8.21 -9.17
N LEU A 111 10.55 -7.55 -10.27
CA LEU A 111 9.65 -8.09 -11.28
C LEU A 111 10.33 -9.17 -12.15
N VAL A 112 10.27 -10.42 -11.69
CA VAL A 112 10.74 -11.57 -12.45
C VAL A 112 9.63 -12.21 -13.25
N ALA A 113 9.98 -12.88 -14.35
CA ALA A 113 9.05 -13.59 -15.23
C ALA A 113 8.12 -14.59 -14.52
N TYR A 114 8.50 -15.09 -13.34
CA TYR A 114 7.69 -16.03 -12.56
C TYR A 114 6.72 -15.36 -11.58
N ILE A 115 6.77 -14.03 -11.36
CA ILE A 115 5.81 -13.35 -10.46
C ILE A 115 4.35 -13.61 -10.88
N PRO A 116 3.96 -13.52 -12.16
CA PRO A 116 2.61 -13.86 -12.59
C PRO A 116 2.20 -15.29 -12.21
N VAL A 117 3.13 -16.25 -12.33
CA VAL A 117 2.89 -17.65 -11.94
C VAL A 117 2.72 -17.78 -10.43
N ILE A 118 3.51 -17.05 -9.64
CA ILE A 118 3.39 -17.02 -8.17
C ILE A 118 2.07 -16.40 -7.73
N ILE A 119 1.65 -15.30 -8.37
CA ILE A 119 0.33 -14.70 -8.10
C ILE A 119 -0.77 -15.71 -8.41
N LEU A 120 -0.70 -16.37 -9.56
CA LEU A 120 -1.69 -17.38 -9.95
C LEU A 120 -1.74 -18.53 -8.94
N ALA A 121 -0.57 -19.06 -8.54
CA ALA A 121 -0.47 -20.11 -7.53
C ALA A 121 -1.04 -19.66 -6.17
N SER A 122 -0.74 -18.43 -5.74
CA SER A 122 -1.29 -17.83 -4.52
C SER A 122 -2.81 -17.69 -4.58
N VAL A 123 -3.35 -17.24 -5.72
CA VAL A 123 -4.79 -17.12 -5.94
C VAL A 123 -5.47 -18.49 -5.89
N ILE A 124 -4.94 -19.48 -6.61
CA ILE A 124 -5.47 -20.85 -6.60
C ILE A 124 -5.43 -21.43 -5.18
N ALA A 125 -4.32 -21.26 -4.46
CA ALA A 125 -4.20 -21.69 -3.07
C ALA A 125 -5.25 -21.01 -2.19
N GLY A 126 -5.42 -19.70 -2.30
CA GLY A 126 -6.43 -18.96 -1.54
C GLY A 126 -7.86 -19.41 -1.85
N ILE A 127 -8.20 -19.65 -3.12
CA ILE A 127 -9.51 -20.22 -3.51
C ILE A 127 -9.70 -21.60 -2.87
N SER A 128 -8.69 -22.46 -2.94
CA SER A 128 -8.76 -23.82 -2.39
C SER A 128 -8.95 -23.87 -0.87
N LEU A 129 -8.49 -22.83 -0.17
CA LEU A 129 -8.62 -22.69 1.27
C LEU A 129 -9.88 -21.91 1.69
N GLY A 130 -10.71 -21.46 0.74
CA GLY A 130 -11.96 -20.75 1.01
C GLY A 130 -11.82 -19.25 1.28
N LEU A 131 -10.71 -18.62 0.86
CA LEU A 131 -10.53 -17.17 0.99
C LEU A 131 -11.48 -16.42 0.04
N GLN A 132 -12.23 -15.44 0.56
CA GLN A 132 -13.21 -14.71 -0.23
C GLN A 132 -12.57 -13.82 -1.32
N ASN A 133 -11.38 -13.25 -1.06
CA ASN A 133 -10.72 -12.29 -1.98
C ASN A 133 -9.21 -12.53 -2.14
N PRO A 134 -8.77 -13.70 -2.64
CA PRO A 134 -7.35 -14.08 -2.63
C PRO A 134 -6.47 -13.22 -3.56
N LEU A 135 -7.03 -12.74 -4.67
CA LEU A 135 -6.34 -11.82 -5.59
C LEU A 135 -5.99 -10.49 -4.91
N ARG A 136 -6.91 -9.95 -4.10
CA ARG A 136 -6.73 -8.71 -3.34
C ARG A 136 -5.47 -8.77 -2.49
N TYR A 137 -5.31 -9.86 -1.72
CA TYR A 137 -4.15 -10.04 -0.83
C TYR A 137 -2.82 -10.17 -1.60
N ALA A 138 -2.83 -10.86 -2.74
CA ALA A 138 -1.65 -11.02 -3.59
C ALA A 138 -1.23 -9.68 -4.22
N ILE A 139 -2.18 -8.92 -4.76
CA ILE A 139 -1.90 -7.57 -5.32
C ILE A 139 -1.39 -6.64 -4.23
N LEU A 140 -2.01 -6.67 -3.05
CA LEU A 140 -1.61 -5.86 -1.90
C LEU A 140 -0.14 -6.10 -1.53
N ALA A 141 0.32 -7.36 -1.56
CA ALA A 141 1.70 -7.70 -1.25
C ALA A 141 2.70 -7.06 -2.23
N LEU A 142 2.33 -7.00 -3.51
CA LEU A 142 3.14 -6.38 -4.56
C LEU A 142 3.15 -4.86 -4.45
N VAL A 143 1.99 -4.23 -4.26
CA VAL A 143 1.90 -2.77 -4.05
C VAL A 143 2.77 -2.37 -2.85
N ASP A 144 2.70 -3.13 -1.77
CA ASP A 144 3.47 -2.92 -0.55
C ASP A 144 4.98 -3.06 -0.79
N ALA A 145 5.41 -4.14 -1.46
CA ALA A 145 6.82 -4.36 -1.82
C ALA A 145 7.37 -3.25 -2.73
N PHE A 146 6.60 -2.81 -3.73
CA PHE A 146 7.01 -1.77 -4.66
C PHE A 146 7.08 -0.40 -3.98
N SER A 147 6.12 -0.09 -3.12
CA SER A 147 6.10 1.17 -2.38
C SER A 147 7.35 1.33 -1.50
N ALA A 148 7.79 0.28 -0.80
CA ALA A 148 9.01 0.28 0.00
C ALA A 148 10.26 0.55 -0.84
N ILE A 149 10.39 -0.10 -2.00
CA ILE A 149 11.50 0.11 -2.94
C ILE A 149 11.51 1.56 -3.45
N ILE A 150 10.35 2.09 -3.84
CA ILE A 150 10.21 3.45 -4.37
C ILE A 150 10.63 4.51 -3.33
N VAL A 151 10.12 4.38 -2.11
CA VAL A 151 10.44 5.33 -1.03
C VAL A 151 11.93 5.27 -0.71
N LEU A 152 12.46 4.09 -0.40
CA LEU A 152 13.86 3.96 0.01
C LEU A 152 14.86 4.32 -1.09
N SER A 153 14.52 4.06 -2.36
CA SER A 153 15.39 4.43 -3.48
C SER A 153 15.44 5.91 -3.78
N SER A 154 14.47 6.71 -3.31
CA SER A 154 14.49 8.16 -3.53
C SER A 154 14.73 9.00 -2.28
N VAL A 155 14.76 8.45 -1.05
CA VAL A 155 15.08 9.22 0.18
C VAL A 155 16.54 9.04 0.56
N LYS A 156 17.28 10.15 0.75
CA LYS A 156 18.67 10.10 1.28
C LYS A 156 18.76 9.82 2.79
N ASN A 157 17.76 10.26 3.56
CA ASN A 157 17.65 9.97 4.99
C ASN A 157 16.88 8.66 5.21
N HIS A 158 17.59 7.61 5.61
CA HIS A 158 17.00 6.28 5.81
C HIS A 158 15.93 6.23 6.91
N ILE A 159 16.06 7.03 7.99
CA ILE A 159 15.06 7.10 9.06
C ILE A 159 13.75 7.66 8.52
N MET A 160 13.85 8.75 7.75
CA MET A 160 12.71 9.37 7.10
C MET A 160 12.00 8.42 6.11
N GLY A 161 12.79 7.68 5.32
CA GLY A 161 12.27 6.66 4.42
C GLY A 161 11.56 5.53 5.18
N PHE A 162 12.15 5.05 6.26
CA PHE A 162 11.56 4.02 7.11
C PHE A 162 10.19 4.45 7.69
N ILE A 163 10.10 5.65 8.26
CA ILE A 163 8.84 6.18 8.81
C ILE A 163 7.79 6.32 7.69
N THR A 164 8.19 6.81 6.52
CA THR A 164 7.30 6.97 5.36
C THR A 164 6.76 5.61 4.89
N CYS A 165 7.65 4.61 4.79
CA CYS A 165 7.28 3.23 4.47
C CYS A 165 6.25 2.69 5.48
N LEU A 166 6.48 2.87 6.79
CA LEU A 166 5.54 2.40 7.82
C LEU A 166 4.17 3.08 7.71
N LEU A 167 4.13 4.39 7.46
CA LEU A 167 2.86 5.10 7.28
C LEU A 167 2.08 4.59 6.06
N LEU A 168 2.76 4.29 4.96
CA LEU A 168 2.11 3.72 3.76
C LEU A 168 1.57 2.31 4.02
N PHE A 169 2.32 1.50 4.77
CA PHE A 169 1.85 0.19 5.23
C PHE A 169 0.58 0.37 6.07
N ILE A 170 0.61 1.20 7.12
CA ILE A 170 -0.56 1.41 7.97
C ILE A 170 -1.74 1.93 7.13
N LEU A 171 -1.52 2.87 6.21
CA LEU A 171 -2.59 3.37 5.35
C LEU A 171 -3.26 2.27 4.52
N LEU A 172 -2.46 1.40 3.88
CA LEU A 172 -2.97 0.26 3.10
C LEU A 172 -3.76 -0.71 3.97
N TYR A 173 -3.13 -1.21 5.04
CA TYR A 173 -3.67 -2.32 5.85
C TYR A 173 -4.71 -1.88 6.88
N SER A 174 -4.80 -0.58 7.19
CA SER A 174 -5.87 0.00 8.00
C SER A 174 -7.10 0.38 7.19
N THR A 175 -7.12 0.19 5.87
CA THR A 175 -8.35 0.41 5.10
C THR A 175 -9.48 -0.54 5.55
N PRO A 176 -10.72 -0.06 5.64
CA PRO A 176 -11.85 -0.83 6.17
C PRO A 176 -12.27 -2.02 5.30
N ILE A 177 -11.67 -2.18 4.12
CA ILE A 177 -11.95 -3.29 3.19
C ILE A 177 -11.06 -4.51 3.47
N LEU A 178 -9.99 -4.33 4.25
CA LEU A 178 -9.14 -5.43 4.69
C LEU A 178 -9.55 -5.83 6.10
N THR A 179 -10.34 -6.90 6.19
CA THR A 179 -10.55 -7.62 7.45
C THR A 179 -9.30 -8.45 7.73
N LEU A 180 -8.49 -7.95 8.67
CA LEU A 180 -7.28 -8.62 9.14
C LEU A 180 -7.35 -8.68 10.66
N ASP A 181 -7.12 -9.86 11.21
CA ASP A 181 -6.85 -10.02 12.64
C ASP A 181 -5.56 -9.26 13.00
N ILE A 182 -5.47 -8.84 14.27
CA ILE A 182 -4.29 -8.25 14.89
C ILE A 182 -3.08 -9.17 14.72
N ILE A 183 -3.25 -10.49 14.81
CA ILE A 183 -2.15 -11.46 14.64
C ILE A 183 -1.62 -11.37 13.21
N VAL A 184 -2.49 -11.47 12.21
CA VAL A 184 -2.11 -11.35 10.80
C VAL A 184 -1.46 -10.01 10.52
N PHE A 185 -2.04 -8.92 11.01
CA PHE A 185 -1.48 -7.57 10.87
C PHE A 185 -0.05 -7.49 11.43
N SER A 186 0.19 -8.06 12.60
CA SER A 186 1.50 -8.05 13.25
C SER A 186 2.54 -8.86 12.47
N VAL A 187 2.17 -10.02 11.93
CA VAL A 187 3.05 -10.84 11.08
C VAL A 187 3.38 -10.10 9.78
N LEU A 188 2.38 -9.51 9.13
CA LEU A 188 2.58 -8.73 7.91
C LEU A 188 3.46 -7.50 8.15
N LEU A 189 3.31 -6.84 9.30
CA LEU A 189 4.16 -5.73 9.72
C LEU A 189 5.62 -6.18 9.92
N ALA A 190 5.84 -7.33 10.57
CA ALA A 190 7.18 -7.87 10.76
C ALA A 190 7.86 -8.22 9.41
N LEU A 191 7.12 -8.86 8.50
CA LEU A 191 7.58 -9.14 7.13
C LEU A 191 7.85 -7.85 6.35
N TYR A 192 7.04 -6.82 6.53
CA TYR A 192 7.26 -5.52 5.92
C TYR A 192 8.53 -4.84 6.44
N ILE A 193 8.73 -4.81 7.76
CA ILE A 193 9.97 -4.27 8.37
C ILE A 193 11.20 -5.02 7.82
N LEU A 194 11.13 -6.35 7.73
CA LEU A 194 12.21 -7.15 7.16
C LEU A 194 12.47 -6.78 5.69
N ARG A 195 11.44 -6.60 4.86
CA ARG A 195 11.59 -6.14 3.47
C ARG A 195 12.24 -4.77 3.38
N VAL A 196 11.79 -3.81 4.20
CA VAL A 196 12.35 -2.45 4.26
C VAL A 196 13.84 -2.51 4.63
N LEU A 197 14.23 -3.35 5.60
CA LEU A 197 15.64 -3.58 5.93
C LEU A 197 16.43 -4.17 4.76
N LEU A 198 15.90 -5.18 4.07
CA LEU A 198 16.58 -5.79 2.92
C LEU A 198 16.80 -4.80 1.77
N VAL A 199 15.83 -3.91 1.52
CA VAL A 199 15.97 -2.83 0.54
C VAL A 199 17.07 -1.85 0.99
N LEU A 200 17.08 -1.45 2.27
CA LEU A 200 18.12 -0.57 2.84
C LEU A 200 19.53 -1.14 2.68
N TYR A 201 19.71 -2.44 2.91
CA TYR A 201 20.99 -3.13 2.74
C TYR A 201 21.28 -3.58 1.31
N ASN A 202 20.45 -3.17 0.33
CA ASN A 202 20.57 -3.52 -1.08
C ASN A 202 20.66 -5.04 -1.34
N LYS A 203 20.00 -5.86 -0.51
CA LYS A 203 19.97 -7.31 -0.62
C LYS A 203 18.84 -7.76 -1.56
N ILE A 204 18.95 -7.38 -2.84
CA ILE A 204 17.89 -7.55 -3.84
C ILE A 204 17.52 -9.02 -4.04
N HIS A 205 18.48 -9.95 -3.99
CA HIS A 205 18.19 -11.38 -4.13
C HIS A 205 17.34 -11.91 -2.96
N SER A 206 17.69 -11.54 -1.72
CA SER A 206 16.91 -11.89 -0.53
C SER A 206 15.53 -11.23 -0.55
N LEU A 207 15.45 -9.97 -0.99
CA LEU A 207 14.19 -9.24 -1.13
C LEU A 207 13.23 -9.97 -2.08
N ARG A 208 13.74 -10.41 -3.23
CA ARG A 208 12.99 -11.18 -4.22
C ARG A 208 12.45 -12.49 -3.63
N LEU A 209 13.25 -13.21 -2.86
CA LEU A 209 12.83 -14.44 -2.18
C LEU A 209 11.72 -14.17 -1.16
N ILE A 210 11.88 -13.14 -0.32
CA ILE A 210 10.87 -12.80 0.69
C ILE A 210 9.56 -12.36 0.06
N VAL A 211 9.59 -11.52 -0.98
CA VAL A 211 8.36 -11.10 -1.69
C VAL A 211 7.65 -12.30 -2.32
N SER A 212 8.41 -13.22 -2.92
CA SER A 212 7.87 -14.45 -3.52
C SER A 212 7.25 -15.38 -2.47
N LEU A 213 7.94 -15.58 -1.35
CA LEU A 213 7.48 -16.41 -0.25
C LEU A 213 6.25 -15.81 0.43
N GLU A 214 6.26 -14.50 0.66
CA GLU A 214 5.12 -13.78 1.23
C GLU A 214 3.89 -13.90 0.33
N LEU A 215 4.03 -13.74 -0.99
CA LEU A 215 2.93 -13.94 -1.93
C LEU A 215 2.31 -15.34 -1.81
N LEU A 216 3.13 -16.38 -1.71
CA LEU A 216 2.65 -17.77 -1.59
C LEU A 216 2.00 -18.07 -0.24
N VAL A 217 2.57 -17.53 0.84
CA VAL A 217 2.17 -17.84 2.22
C VAL A 217 1.02 -16.94 2.69
N ARG A 218 0.79 -15.80 2.04
CA ARG A 218 -0.24 -14.83 2.45
C ARG A 218 -1.67 -15.40 2.50
N PRO A 219 -2.15 -16.22 1.56
CA PRO A 219 -3.45 -16.86 1.69
C PRO A 219 -3.57 -17.72 2.95
N LEU A 220 -2.50 -18.45 3.32
CA LEU A 220 -2.46 -19.25 4.55
C LEU A 220 -2.51 -18.36 5.80
N LEU A 221 -1.72 -17.27 5.81
CA LEU A 221 -1.69 -16.34 6.94
C LEU A 221 -3.05 -15.70 7.20
N VAL A 222 -3.81 -15.36 6.17
CA VAL A 222 -5.08 -14.65 6.32
C VAL A 222 -6.22 -15.58 6.79
N ILE A 223 -6.14 -16.87 6.48
CA ILE A 223 -7.22 -17.83 6.80
C ILE A 223 -7.02 -18.51 8.16
N TYR A 224 -5.77 -18.79 8.52
CA TYR A 224 -5.45 -19.61 9.69
C TYR A 224 -5.01 -18.82 10.93
N LEU A 225 -4.83 -17.50 10.83
CA LEU A 225 -4.44 -16.60 11.92
C LEU A 225 -5.40 -15.41 12.01
#